data_AF-A0A2S4UR18-F1
#
_entry.id   AF-A0A2S4UR18-F1
#
_cell.length_a   1.000
_cell.length_b   1.000
_cell.length_c   1.000
_cell.angle_alpha   90.00
_cell.angle_beta   90.00
_cell.angle_gamma   90.00
#
_symmetry.space_group_name_H-M   'P 1'
#
loop_
_entity.id
_entity.type
_entity.pdbx_description
1 polymer ?
#
loop_
_entity_poly.entity_id
_entity_poly.type
_entity_poly.pdbx_seq_one_letter_code
_entity_poly.pdbx_strand_id
1 'polypeptide(L)'
;MSSEQIQSLAQSIRNVTRDLVELVALFQTADQEMIDDRAELSQGFLDIGTSLKSRFDPPLRVILIYLLPIIPETHLGYLNQNYYKDWGETRWLVACRTSVDYSIVSIATSVRNWKGIM
;
A
#
# COMPACT_ATOMS: atom_id res chain seq x y z
N MET A 1 -5.14 -7.88 22.30
CA MET A 1 -5.19 -6.48 21.83
C MET A 1 -6.02 -5.66 22.80
N SER A 2 -5.61 -4.43 23.10
CA SER A 2 -6.44 -3.48 23.86
C SER A 2 -7.48 -2.81 22.95
N SER A 3 -8.52 -2.20 23.55
CA SER A 3 -9.53 -1.43 22.81
C SER A 3 -8.91 -0.29 22.00
N GLU A 4 -7.90 0.39 22.55
CA GLU A 4 -7.18 1.47 21.86
C GLU A 4 -6.44 0.97 20.60
N GLN A 5 -5.83 -0.21 20.67
CA GLN A 5 -5.17 -0.83 19.51
C GLN A 5 -6.18 -1.20 18.42
N ILE A 6 -7.36 -1.68 18.79
CA ILE A 6 -8.44 -1.99 17.84
C ILE A 6 -8.96 -0.72 17.18
N GLN A 7 -9.14 0.36 17.95
CA GLN A 7 -9.58 1.65 17.41
C GLN A 7 -8.52 2.28 16.48
N SER A 8 -7.24 2.22 16.86
CA SER A 8 -6.12 2.67 16.04
C SER A 8 -6.05 1.87 14.72
N LEU A 9 -6.25 0.55 14.78
CA LEU A 9 -6.34 -0.30 13.59
C LEU A 9 -7.53 0.09 12.70
N ALA A 10 -8.72 0.27 13.26
CA ALA A 10 -9.90 0.68 12.51
C ALA A 10 -9.69 2.03 11.83
N GLN A 11 -9.03 2.97 12.49
CA GLN A 11 -8.69 4.26 11.91
C GLN A 11 -7.65 4.14 10.80
N SER A 12 -6.63 3.30 10.99
CA SER A 12 -5.63 3.00 9.96
C SER A 12 -6.27 2.40 8.70
N ILE A 13 -7.20 1.46 8.85
CA ILE A 13 -7.95 0.88 7.71
C ILE A 13 -8.73 1.96 6.97
N ARG A 14 -9.47 2.83 7.68
CA ARG A 14 -10.20 3.94 7.06
C ARG A 14 -9.27 4.88 6.29
N ASN A 15 -8.10 5.17 6.86
CA ASN A 15 -7.10 6.03 6.24
C ASN A 15 -6.52 5.39 4.96
N VAL A 16 -6.27 4.07 4.97
CA VAL A 16 -5.84 3.32 3.77
C VAL A 16 -6.93 3.32 2.70
N THR A 17 -8.20 3.09 3.06
CA THR A 17 -9.31 3.15 2.11
C THR A 17 -9.41 4.51 1.44
N ARG A 18 -9.26 5.58 2.22
CA ARG A 18 -9.26 6.95 1.68
C ARG A 18 -8.12 7.15 0.68
N ASP A 19 -6.92 6.68 1.01
CA ASP A 19 -5.77 6.86 0.14
C ASP A 19 -5.91 6.06 -1.17
N LEU A 20 -6.55 4.90 -1.15
CA LEU A 20 -6.87 4.14 -2.36
C LEU A 20 -7.89 4.85 -3.24
N VAL A 21 -8.91 5.47 -2.66
CA VAL A 21 -9.90 6.28 -3.40
C VAL A 21 -9.21 7.47 -4.07
N GLU A 22 -8.33 8.15 -3.35
CA GLU A 22 -7.55 9.28 -3.87
C GLU A 22 -6.57 8.85 -4.97
N LEU A 23 -5.93 7.69 -4.82
CA LEU A 23 -5.10 7.10 -5.87
C LEU A 23 -5.90 6.80 -7.15
N VAL A 24 -7.12 6.26 -7.02
CA VAL A 24 -8.00 6.03 -8.18
C VAL A 24 -8.37 7.35 -8.85
N ALA A 25 -8.66 8.40 -8.08
CA ALA A 25 -8.93 9.73 -8.62
C ALA A 25 -7.72 10.31 -9.38
N LEU A 26 -6.50 10.15 -8.85
CA LEU A 26 -5.28 10.57 -9.54
C LEU A 26 -5.08 9.81 -10.87
N PHE A 27 -5.40 8.51 -10.92
CA PHE A 27 -5.38 7.75 -12.17
C PHE A 27 -6.43 8.25 -13.17
N GLN A 28 -7.64 8.57 -12.72
CA GLN A 28 -8.68 9.13 -13.58
C GLN A 28 -8.26 10.49 -14.16
N THR A 29 -7.61 11.34 -13.37
CA THR A 29 -7.04 12.60 -13.84
C THR A 29 -5.90 12.39 -14.82
N ALA A 30 -5.04 11.40 -14.58
CA ALA A 30 -3.93 11.06 -15.47
C ALA A 30 -4.38 10.49 -16.83
N ASP A 31 -5.57 9.88 -16.89
CA ASP A 31 -6.16 9.34 -18.11
C ASP A 31 -6.85 10.42 -18.97
N GLN A 32 -7.05 11.63 -18.44
CA GLN A 32 -7.62 12.73 -19.21
C GLN A 32 -6.61 13.27 -20.24
N GLU A 33 -7.07 13.51 -21.47
CA GLU A 33 -6.21 13.98 -22.57
C GLU A 33 -5.60 15.36 -22.30
N MET A 34 -6.29 16.20 -21.53
CA MET A 34 -5.83 17.55 -21.15
C MET A 34 -5.51 17.60 -19.66
N ILE A 35 -4.23 17.38 -19.33
CA ILE A 35 -3.69 17.58 -17.98
C ILE A 35 -3.05 18.96 -17.93
N ASP A 36 -3.67 19.89 -17.22
CA ASP A 36 -3.20 21.28 -17.08
C ASP A 36 -1.94 21.39 -16.21
N ASP A 37 -1.84 20.60 -15.13
CA ASP A 37 -0.66 20.60 -14.24
C ASP A 37 -0.15 19.18 -13.94
N ARG A 38 0.75 18.72 -14.80
CA ARG A 38 1.41 17.41 -14.68
C ARG A 38 2.37 17.33 -13.49
N ALA A 39 2.90 18.47 -13.03
CA ALA A 39 3.82 18.51 -11.90
C ALA A 39 3.06 18.30 -10.59
N GLU A 40 1.91 18.97 -10.44
CA GLU A 40 0.99 18.74 -9.32
C GLU A 40 0.49 17.29 -9.31
N LEU A 41 0.08 16.74 -10.46
CA LEU A 41 -0.37 15.36 -10.56
C LEU A 41 0.74 14.36 -10.19
N SER A 42 1.98 14.59 -10.66
CA SER A 42 3.15 13.80 -10.28
C SER A 42 3.41 13.86 -8.77
N GLN A 43 3.26 15.03 -8.15
CA GLN A 43 3.45 15.18 -6.71
C GLN A 43 2.36 14.45 -5.93
N GLY A 44 1.10 14.52 -6.39
CA GLY A 44 -0.02 13.77 -5.82
C GLY A 44 0.24 12.25 -5.78
N PHE A 45 0.80 11.68 -6.84
CA PHE A 45 1.21 10.28 -6.84
C PHE A 45 2.28 9.97 -5.79
N LEU A 46 3.29 10.84 -5.62
CA LEU A 46 4.35 10.63 -4.61
C LEU A 46 3.80 10.73 -3.18
N ASP A 47 2.92 11.70 -2.93
CA ASP A 47 2.33 11.93 -1.61
C ASP A 47 1.41 10.78 -1.19
N ILE A 48 0.60 10.28 -2.14
CA ILE A 48 -0.28 9.15 -1.87
C ILE A 48 0.51 7.86 -1.65
N GLY A 49 1.59 7.66 -2.41
CA GLY A 49 2.49 6.51 -2.22
C GLY A 49 3.16 6.49 -0.86
N THR A 50 3.65 7.65 -0.43
CA THR A 50 4.24 7.82 0.90
C THR A 50 3.20 7.56 2.00
N SER A 51 1.98 8.08 1.84
CA SER A 51 0.88 7.86 2.79
C SER A 51 0.50 6.38 2.89
N LEU A 52 0.26 5.70 1.75
CA LEU A 52 -0.07 4.28 1.70
C LEU A 52 0.99 3.44 2.39
N LYS A 53 2.28 3.67 2.08
CA LYS A 53 3.40 2.96 2.70
C LYS A 53 3.41 3.10 4.22
N SER A 54 3.24 4.33 4.72
CA SER A 54 3.26 4.59 6.16
C SER A 54 2.08 3.96 6.91
N ARG A 55 0.90 3.90 6.26
CA ARG A 55 -0.35 3.45 6.88
C ARG A 55 -0.58 1.95 6.77
N PHE A 56 0.08 1.26 5.84
CA PHE A 56 0.03 -0.20 5.71
C PHE A 56 0.92 -0.94 6.73
N ASP A 57 2.03 -0.35 7.20
CA ASP A 57 2.96 -1.02 8.14
C ASP A 57 2.31 -1.41 9.48
N PRO A 58 1.52 -0.54 10.14
CA PRO A 58 0.84 -0.89 11.40
C PRO A 58 -0.19 -2.03 11.29
N PRO A 59 -1.17 -2.03 10.35
CA PRO A 59 -2.14 -3.11 10.23
C PRO A 59 -1.49 -4.43 9.81
N LEU A 60 -0.46 -4.40 8.96
CA LEU A 60 0.32 -5.59 8.62
C LEU A 60 0.98 -6.19 9.87
N ARG A 61 1.65 -5.37 10.70
CA ARG A 61 2.22 -5.87 11.98
C ARG A 61 1.17 -6.47 12.89
N VAL A 62 -0.01 -5.88 12.98
CA VAL A 62 -1.10 -6.42 13.81
C VAL A 62 -1.56 -7.79 13.30
N ILE A 63 -1.69 -7.97 11.98
CA ILE A 63 -1.99 -9.26 11.37
C ILE A 63 -0.91 -10.29 11.73
N LEU A 64 0.38 -9.93 11.59
CA LEU A 64 1.50 -10.81 11.88
C LEU A 64 1.60 -11.21 13.36
N ILE A 65 1.35 -10.27 14.28
CA ILE A 65 1.51 -10.49 15.73
C ILE A 65 0.29 -11.20 16.32
N TYR A 66 -0.92 -10.87 15.88
CA TYR A 66 -2.14 -11.28 16.58
C TYR A 66 -2.98 -12.31 15.83
N LEU A 67 -3.07 -12.24 14.49
CA LEU A 67 -3.90 -13.18 13.73
C LEU A 67 -3.14 -14.44 13.35
N LEU A 68 -1.87 -14.28 13.00
CA LEU A 68 -1.00 -15.35 12.54
C LEU A 68 -0.82 -16.49 13.58
N PRO A 69 -0.67 -16.21 14.89
CA PRO A 69 -0.61 -17.27 15.91
C PRO A 69 -1.93 -17.98 16.19
N ILE A 70 -3.07 -17.42 15.76
CA ILE A 70 -4.40 -18.00 15.94
C ILE A 70 -4.69 -19.03 14.84
N ILE A 71 -3.96 -18.99 13.72
CA ILE A 71 -4.11 -19.98 12.64
C ILE A 71 -3.67 -21.35 13.19
N PRO A 72 -4.57 -22.32 13.28
CA PRO A 72 -4.23 -23.65 13.78
C PRO A 72 -3.26 -24.31 12.82
N GLU A 73 -2.26 -24.99 13.35
CA GLU A 73 -1.37 -25.80 12.53
C GLU A 73 -2.19 -26.89 11.82
N THR A 74 -2.30 -26.78 10.51
CA THR A 74 -2.95 -27.82 9.72
C THR A 74 -2.04 -29.03 9.65
N HIS A 75 -2.61 -30.23 9.80
CA HIS A 75 -1.90 -31.52 9.79
C HIS A 75 -1.05 -31.79 8.52
N LEU A 76 -1.18 -30.92 7.50
CA LEU A 76 -0.44 -30.97 6.25
C LEU A 76 0.97 -30.37 6.36
N GLY A 77 1.35 -29.70 7.46
CA GLY A 77 2.73 -29.27 7.75
C GLY A 77 3.32 -28.17 6.85
N TYR A 78 2.76 -27.93 5.66
CA TYR A 78 3.24 -26.96 4.66
C TYR A 78 2.77 -25.51 4.89
N LEU A 79 1.65 -25.30 5.59
CA LEU A 79 1.08 -23.99 5.90
C LEU A 79 1.09 -23.77 7.42
N ASN A 80 2.27 -23.77 8.02
CA ASN A 80 2.47 -23.55 9.45
C ASN A 80 2.73 -22.06 9.76
N GLN A 81 2.77 -21.70 11.04
CA GLN A 81 2.99 -20.30 11.46
C GLN A 81 4.34 -19.74 10.97
N ASN A 82 5.37 -20.59 10.83
CA ASN A 82 6.67 -20.19 10.30
C ASN A 82 6.59 -19.81 8.82
N TYR A 83 5.80 -20.54 8.02
CA TYR A 83 5.54 -20.19 6.63
C TYR A 83 4.94 -18.79 6.50
N TYR A 84 3.91 -18.48 7.31
CA TYR A 84 3.27 -17.16 7.27
C TYR A 84 4.13 -16.04 7.85
N LYS A 85 4.95 -16.31 8.89
CA LYS A 85 5.95 -15.35 9.39
C LYS A 85 6.97 -15.00 8.31
N ASP A 86 7.58 -16.02 7.71
CA ASP A 86 8.61 -15.83 6.69
C ASP A 86 8.03 -15.20 5.41
N TRP A 87 6.81 -15.56 5.02
CA TRP A 87 6.09 -14.90 3.93
C TRP A 87 5.76 -13.43 4.24
N GLY A 88 5.30 -13.13 5.46
CA GLY A 88 4.94 -11.79 5.90
C GLY A 88 6.14 -10.84 6.01
N GLU A 89 7.21 -11.30 6.65
CA GLU A 89 8.45 -10.55 6.83
C GLU A 89 9.26 -10.43 5.54
N THR A 90 9.44 -11.53 4.82
CA THR A 90 10.41 -11.61 3.72
C THR A 90 9.81 -11.24 2.36
N ARG A 91 8.53 -11.57 2.10
CA ARG A 91 7.91 -11.32 0.79
C ARG A 91 6.97 -10.15 0.76
N TRP A 92 6.02 -10.05 1.68
CA TRP A 92 5.01 -8.98 1.60
C TRP A 92 5.53 -7.61 2.03
N LEU A 93 6.25 -7.52 3.15
CA LEU A 93 6.81 -6.23 3.58
C LEU A 93 7.87 -5.71 2.59
N VAL A 94 8.69 -6.60 2.05
CA VAL A 94 9.67 -6.25 1.01
C VAL A 94 8.97 -5.87 -0.29
N ALA A 95 8.02 -6.68 -0.78
CA ALA A 95 7.30 -6.39 -2.02
C ALA A 95 6.42 -5.13 -1.90
N CYS A 96 5.73 -4.88 -0.78
CA CYS A 96 5.01 -3.62 -0.60
C CYS A 96 5.96 -2.42 -0.58
N ARG A 97 7.10 -2.50 0.11
CA ARG A 97 8.08 -1.40 0.09
C ARG A 97 8.61 -1.16 -1.31
N THR A 98 9.10 -2.21 -1.98
CA THR A 98 9.75 -2.05 -3.28
C THR A 98 8.75 -1.80 -4.40
N SER A 99 7.62 -2.50 -4.44
CA SER A 99 6.60 -2.34 -5.48
C SER A 99 5.88 -1.01 -5.38
N VAL A 100 5.55 -0.52 -4.17
CA VAL A 100 4.93 0.80 -4.02
C VAL A 100 5.94 1.89 -4.41
N ASP A 101 7.18 1.81 -3.92
CA ASP A 101 8.21 2.80 -4.25
C ASP A 101 8.52 2.82 -5.76
N TYR A 102 8.80 1.67 -6.38
CA TYR A 102 9.13 1.62 -7.81
C TYR A 102 7.94 1.97 -8.70
N SER A 103 6.74 1.45 -8.44
CA SER A 103 5.58 1.67 -9.32
C SER A 103 5.13 3.13 -9.25
N ILE A 104 5.05 3.70 -8.04
CA ILE A 104 4.60 5.09 -7.86
C ILE A 104 5.63 6.08 -8.38
N VAL A 105 6.93 5.86 -8.13
CA VAL A 105 7.98 6.71 -8.69
C VAL A 105 8.00 6.61 -10.21
N SER A 106 7.83 5.41 -10.78
CA SER A 106 7.76 5.21 -12.23
C SER A 106 6.55 5.90 -12.86
N ILE A 107 5.37 5.81 -12.24
CA ILE A 107 4.14 6.50 -12.68
C ILE A 107 4.32 8.01 -12.58
N ALA A 108 4.78 8.52 -11.43
CA ALA A 108 5.03 9.95 -11.22
C ALA A 108 6.03 10.49 -12.26
N THR A 109 7.12 9.77 -12.49
CA THR A 109 8.14 10.13 -13.48
C THR A 109 7.60 10.09 -14.91
N SER A 110 6.78 9.08 -15.25
CA SER A 110 6.12 8.99 -16.56
C SER A 110 5.15 10.13 -16.79
N VAL A 111 4.29 10.45 -15.81
CA VAL A 111 3.34 11.58 -15.88
C VAL A 111 4.09 12.90 -16.06
N ARG A 112 5.15 13.13 -15.28
CA ARG A 112 5.97 14.33 -15.35
C ARG A 112 6.66 14.50 -16.71
N ASN A 113 7.10 13.40 -17.34
CA ASN A 113 7.89 13.42 -18.55
C ASN A 113 7.09 13.17 -19.84
N TRP A 114 5.79 12.88 -19.76
CA TRP A 114 4.95 12.63 -20.93
C TRP A 114 4.85 13.90 -21.77
N LYS A 115 5.24 13.82 -23.06
CA LYS A 115 5.28 14.97 -23.99
C LYS A 115 4.06 15.10 -24.91
N GLY A 116 3.06 14.22 -24.79
CA GLY A 116 1.94 14.16 -25.73
C GLY A 116 2.36 13.71 -27.13
N ILE A 117 1.49 13.01 -27.85
CA ILE A 117 1.67 12.81 -29.30
C ILE A 117 1.03 14.03 -29.94
N MET A 118 1.85 14.88 -30.54
CA MET A 118 1.43 16.06 -31.30
C MET A 118 0.99 15.65 -32.70
#